data_AF-A0A084K022-F1
#
_entry.id   AF-A0A084K022-F1
#
_cell.length_a   1.000
_cell.length_b   1.000
_cell.length_c   1.000
_cell.angle_alpha   90.00
_cell.angle_beta   90.00
_cell.angle_gamma   90.00
#
_symmetry.space_group_name_H-M   'P 1'
#
loop_
_entity.id
_entity.type
_entity.pdbx_description
1 polymer ?
#
loop_
_entity_poly.entity_id
_entity_poly.type
_entity_poly.pdbx_seq_one_letter_code
_entity_poly.pdbx_strand_id
1 'polypeptide(L)'
;MGAITTAQVKIGNNPNTIDPFSILELESSETVLVVTRITDAEMAAILPLNGAIIYNTSQNCLFQYRNNNWESLCNGGILVDNNDGTYTFTNDNGGIVSIDTNAIANPYNNATSGLAAMNIQDAIDELSGLASNVSLIDNADGTYTFTDAAGNTVTIADTSISTLIDNTDGTYTYTDELGNQTIIDTSFIESLTSLGLNASQTGLEYTDEDGVITTLDLTTIVQNLETITTLVDNTDGTFTYTNEAGTPVTIDTNAAETLTTLVLNADDTNLDYTDEDGVTTQLDFTALV
;
A
#
# COMPACT_ATOMS: atom_id res chain seq x y z
N MET A 1 -20.90 -92.65 17.03
CA MET A 1 -20.60 -91.28 17.51
C MET A 1 -20.75 -91.30 19.02
N GLY A 2 -19.64 -91.43 19.75
CA GLY A 2 -19.69 -91.36 21.21
C GLY A 2 -19.89 -89.90 21.61
N ALA A 3 -20.97 -89.60 22.32
CA ALA A 3 -21.15 -88.29 22.94
C ALA A 3 -20.01 -88.08 23.94
N ILE A 4 -19.11 -87.14 23.66
CA ILE A 4 -18.14 -86.70 24.65
C ILE A 4 -18.93 -85.88 25.67
N THR A 5 -19.27 -86.49 26.81
CA THR A 5 -19.85 -85.79 27.94
C THR A 5 -18.77 -84.93 28.57
N THR A 6 -18.70 -83.65 28.19
CA THR A 6 -17.88 -82.67 28.90
C THR A 6 -18.59 -82.30 30.19
N ALA A 7 -17.98 -82.57 31.34
CA ALA A 7 -18.48 -82.07 32.60
C ALA A 7 -18.24 -80.55 32.65
N GLN A 8 -19.32 -79.78 32.63
CA GLN A 8 -19.28 -78.33 32.85
C GLN A 8 -19.85 -78.03 34.22
N VAL A 9 -19.29 -77.03 34.91
CA VAL A 9 -19.74 -76.58 36.22
C VAL A 9 -20.05 -75.09 36.14
N LYS A 10 -21.28 -74.70 36.45
CA LYS A 10 -21.64 -73.30 36.67
C LYS A 10 -22.00 -73.09 38.14
N ILE A 11 -21.47 -72.02 38.73
CA ILE A 11 -21.76 -71.64 40.12
C ILE A 11 -22.23 -70.19 40.15
N GLY A 12 -23.39 -69.98 40.79
CA GLY A 12 -23.98 -68.66 41.02
C GLY A 12 -25.28 -68.44 40.24
N ASN A 13 -25.50 -67.22 39.78
CA ASN A 13 -26.70 -66.82 39.04
C ASN A 13 -26.83 -67.62 37.72
N ASN A 14 -28.06 -67.85 37.27
CA ASN A 14 -28.38 -68.55 36.02
C ASN A 14 -27.67 -69.90 35.81
N PRO A 15 -27.68 -70.83 36.79
CA PRO A 15 -26.88 -72.06 36.74
C PRO A 15 -27.28 -73.02 35.60
N ASN A 16 -28.44 -72.81 34.97
CA ASN A 16 -28.93 -73.63 33.85
C ASN A 16 -28.38 -73.22 32.47
N THR A 17 -27.64 -72.11 32.38
CA THR A 17 -27.07 -71.61 31.13
C THR A 17 -25.57 -71.41 31.31
N ILE A 18 -24.77 -72.35 30.82
CA ILE A 18 -23.30 -72.26 30.81
C ILE A 18 -22.82 -72.04 29.37
N ASP A 19 -21.79 -71.22 29.19
CA ASP A 19 -21.16 -71.04 27.89
C ASP A 19 -20.58 -72.39 27.40
N PRO A 20 -20.81 -72.80 26.13
CA PRO A 20 -20.32 -74.08 25.62
C PRO A 20 -18.78 -74.21 25.60
N PHE A 21 -18.03 -73.12 25.76
CA PHE A 21 -16.57 -73.11 25.85
C PHE A 21 -16.04 -73.08 27.29
N SER A 22 -16.90 -73.03 28.31
CA SER A 22 -16.52 -73.00 29.72
C SER A 22 -16.54 -74.40 30.36
N ILE A 23 -15.45 -74.81 31.00
CA ILE A 23 -15.47 -75.98 31.92
C ILE A 23 -15.96 -75.55 33.31
N LEU A 24 -15.63 -74.32 33.73
CA LEU A 24 -16.09 -73.70 34.96
C LEU A 24 -16.52 -72.25 34.65
N GLU A 25 -17.73 -71.87 35.04
CA GLU A 25 -18.24 -70.51 34.94
C GLU A 25 -18.76 -70.03 36.30
N LEU A 26 -18.35 -68.83 36.72
CA LEU A 26 -18.77 -68.21 37.96
C LEU A 26 -19.53 -66.92 37.62
N GLU A 27 -20.81 -66.85 37.98
CA GLU A 27 -21.64 -65.68 37.73
C GLU A 27 -22.27 -65.23 39.04
N SER A 28 -21.96 -64.05 39.54
CA SER A 28 -22.59 -63.55 40.78
C SER A 28 -22.67 -62.03 40.80
N SER A 29 -23.77 -61.50 41.34
CA SER A 29 -23.94 -60.06 41.63
C SER A 29 -23.47 -59.66 43.03
N GLU A 30 -23.14 -60.63 43.90
CA GLU A 30 -22.88 -60.39 45.33
C GLU A 30 -21.59 -61.05 45.84
N THR A 31 -21.04 -62.02 45.13
CA THR A 31 -19.86 -62.79 45.55
C THR A 31 -18.84 -62.90 44.42
N VAL A 32 -17.58 -63.24 44.76
CA VAL A 32 -16.47 -63.28 43.80
C VAL A 32 -15.61 -64.52 44.02
N LEU A 33 -14.83 -64.89 42.99
CA LEU A 33 -13.77 -65.87 43.14
C LEU A 33 -12.66 -65.31 44.04
N VAL A 34 -12.42 -65.98 45.16
CA VAL A 34 -11.19 -65.79 45.93
C VAL A 34 -10.20 -66.86 45.49
N VAL A 35 -9.14 -66.46 44.79
CA VAL A 35 -8.03 -67.35 44.44
C VAL A 35 -7.21 -67.71 45.68
N THR A 36 -6.31 -68.69 45.57
CA THR A 36 -5.38 -69.03 46.64
C THR A 36 -4.58 -67.80 47.07
N ARG A 37 -4.56 -67.52 48.39
CA ARG A 37 -3.89 -66.37 48.99
C ARG A 37 -2.68 -66.83 49.79
N ILE A 38 -1.49 -66.41 49.40
CA ILE A 38 -0.23 -66.87 49.99
C ILE A 38 0.77 -65.71 50.13
N THR A 39 1.79 -65.89 50.96
CA THR A 39 2.92 -64.97 51.13
C THR A 39 4.00 -65.21 50.07
N ASP A 40 5.00 -64.33 49.99
CA ASP A 40 6.17 -64.52 49.11
C ASP A 40 6.87 -65.87 49.34
N ALA A 41 7.08 -66.24 50.61
CA ALA A 41 7.77 -67.47 50.98
C ALA A 41 6.99 -68.72 50.55
N GLU A 42 5.67 -68.70 50.70
CA GLU A 42 4.80 -69.80 50.29
C GLU A 42 4.67 -69.88 48.77
N MET A 43 4.59 -68.74 48.08
CA MET A 43 4.57 -68.66 46.61
C MET A 43 5.86 -69.22 45.99
N ALA A 44 7.02 -68.94 46.58
CA ALA A 44 8.31 -69.47 46.15
C ALA A 44 8.46 -70.98 46.42
N ALA A 45 7.69 -71.54 47.36
CA ALA A 45 7.76 -72.95 47.75
C ALA A 45 6.88 -73.88 46.90
N ILE A 46 6.02 -73.34 46.03
CA ILE A 46 5.11 -74.13 45.20
C ILE A 46 5.51 -74.11 43.72
N LEU A 47 5.22 -75.21 43.02
CA LEU A 47 5.44 -75.38 41.57
C LEU A 47 4.12 -75.73 40.88
N PRO A 48 3.22 -74.76 40.66
CA PRO A 48 1.93 -75.02 40.03
C PRO A 48 2.08 -75.19 38.50
N LEU A 49 0.97 -75.51 37.83
CA LEU A 49 0.93 -75.56 36.36
C LEU A 49 0.93 -74.14 35.76
N ASN A 50 1.48 -74.01 34.55
CA ASN A 50 1.36 -72.77 33.78
C ASN A 50 -0.13 -72.39 33.62
N GLY A 51 -0.45 -71.12 33.86
CA GLY A 51 -1.81 -70.60 33.90
C GLY A 51 -2.42 -70.49 35.30
N ALA A 52 -1.76 -71.01 36.34
CA ALA A 52 -2.22 -70.83 37.72
C ALA A 52 -2.25 -69.34 38.12
N ILE A 53 -3.26 -68.96 38.92
CA ILE A 53 -3.43 -67.59 39.43
C ILE A 53 -3.54 -67.65 40.95
N ILE A 54 -2.78 -66.80 41.63
CA ILE A 54 -2.82 -66.63 43.08
C ILE A 54 -2.89 -65.14 43.43
N TYR A 55 -3.26 -64.83 44.67
CA TYR A 55 -3.11 -63.50 45.24
C TYR A 55 -1.97 -63.54 46.27
N ASN A 56 -0.90 -62.79 46.01
CA ASN A 56 0.20 -62.65 46.94
C ASN A 56 -0.16 -61.58 47.97
N THR A 57 -0.27 -61.99 49.23
CA THR A 57 -0.64 -61.13 50.36
C THR A 57 0.49 -60.26 50.87
N SER A 58 1.74 -60.64 50.61
CA SER A 58 2.92 -59.81 50.92
C SER A 58 3.03 -58.64 49.94
N GLN A 59 2.64 -58.84 48.69
CA GLN A 59 2.72 -57.84 47.62
C GLN A 59 1.36 -57.21 47.25
N ASN A 60 0.29 -57.61 47.94
CA ASN A 60 -1.09 -57.19 47.70
C ASN A 60 -1.53 -57.27 46.22
N CYS A 61 -1.08 -58.31 45.51
CA CYS A 61 -1.20 -58.38 44.06
C CYS A 61 -1.55 -59.78 43.54
N LEU A 62 -2.25 -59.84 42.40
CA LEU A 62 -2.45 -61.09 41.65
C LEU A 62 -1.18 -61.49 40.87
N PHE A 63 -0.86 -62.78 40.91
CA PHE A 63 0.23 -63.37 40.15
C PHE A 63 -0.28 -64.50 39.26
N GLN A 64 0.28 -64.59 38.06
CA GLN A 64 0.11 -65.73 37.16
C GLN A 64 1.41 -66.54 37.10
N TYR A 65 1.31 -67.87 37.16
CA TYR A 65 2.45 -68.74 36.87
C TYR A 65 2.56 -68.99 35.37
N ARG A 66 3.67 -68.62 34.75
CA ARG A 66 3.91 -68.76 33.31
C ARG A 66 5.38 -69.13 33.06
N ASN A 67 5.61 -70.08 32.16
CA ASN A 67 6.95 -70.50 31.76
C ASN A 67 7.88 -70.86 32.94
N ASN A 68 7.34 -71.54 33.96
CA ASN A 68 8.05 -71.86 35.21
C ASN A 68 8.48 -70.65 36.05
N ASN A 69 7.79 -69.51 35.93
CA ASN A 69 8.05 -68.33 36.73
C ASN A 69 6.74 -67.66 37.17
N TRP A 70 6.79 -66.94 38.30
CA TRP A 70 5.69 -66.08 38.74
C TRP A 70 5.79 -64.70 38.07
N GLU A 71 4.72 -64.29 37.38
CA GLU A 71 4.56 -62.97 36.77
C GLU A 71 3.46 -62.17 37.51
N SER A 72 3.76 -60.94 37.91
CA SER A 72 2.77 -60.03 38.50
C SER A 72 1.76 -59.58 37.45
N LEU A 73 0.48 -59.55 37.82
CA LEU A 73 -0.61 -59.00 36.99
C LEU A 73 -1.01 -57.57 37.40
N CYS A 74 -0.45 -57.04 38.50
CA CYS A 74 -0.67 -55.65 38.88
C CYS A 74 0.41 -54.80 38.20
N ASN A 75 0.22 -54.56 36.91
CA ASN A 75 1.16 -53.78 36.12
C ASN A 75 0.58 -52.38 35.90
N GLY A 76 1.22 -51.36 36.45
CA GLY A 76 0.83 -49.97 36.21
C GLY A 76 1.50 -49.01 37.19
N GLY A 77 2.74 -48.63 36.90
CA GLY A 77 3.38 -47.54 37.64
C GLY A 77 2.57 -46.24 37.55
N ILE A 78 2.62 -45.45 38.61
CA ILE A 78 1.89 -44.17 38.71
C ILE A 78 2.81 -43.05 38.23
N LEU A 79 2.33 -42.22 37.31
CA LEU A 79 3.00 -40.97 36.93
C LEU A 79 2.26 -39.78 37.55
N VAL A 80 2.98 -38.95 38.29
CA VAL A 80 2.46 -37.72 38.93
C VAL A 80 3.17 -36.51 38.34
N ASP A 81 2.40 -35.51 37.92
CA ASP A 81 2.91 -34.17 37.57
C ASP A 81 3.09 -33.35 38.86
N ASN A 82 4.29 -32.82 39.10
CA ASN A 82 4.59 -32.02 40.28
C ASN A 82 4.34 -30.51 40.06
N ASN A 83 3.90 -30.11 38.86
CA ASN A 83 3.60 -28.73 38.45
C ASN A 83 4.78 -27.76 38.54
N ASP A 84 6.01 -28.27 38.54
CA ASP A 84 7.27 -27.51 38.55
C ASP A 84 8.20 -27.91 37.40
N GLY A 85 7.64 -28.57 36.37
CA GLY A 85 8.41 -29.12 35.25
C GLY A 85 9.03 -30.50 35.53
N THR A 86 8.79 -31.08 36.71
CA THR A 86 9.20 -32.46 37.03
C THR A 86 8.01 -33.42 37.12
N TYR A 87 8.25 -34.68 36.78
CA TYR A 87 7.29 -35.77 36.93
C TYR A 87 7.87 -36.87 37.82
N THR A 88 7.03 -37.48 38.64
CA THR A 88 7.40 -38.60 39.51
C THR A 88 6.75 -39.88 38.97
N PHE A 89 7.56 -40.81 38.46
CA PHE A 89 7.12 -42.15 38.11
C PHE A 89 7.43 -43.11 39.26
N THR A 90 6.40 -43.74 39.82
CA THR A 90 6.56 -44.81 40.82
C THR A 90 6.24 -46.14 40.15
N ASN A 91 7.21 -47.03 40.06
CA ASN A 91 7.01 -48.38 39.51
C ASN A 91 6.27 -49.29 40.50
N ASP A 92 5.88 -50.48 40.03
CA ASP A 92 5.09 -51.43 40.82
C ASP A 92 5.82 -51.98 42.05
N ASN A 93 7.15 -51.87 42.09
CA ASN A 93 7.98 -52.28 43.24
C ASN A 93 8.22 -51.12 44.23
N GLY A 94 7.55 -49.98 44.04
CA GLY A 94 7.75 -48.77 44.85
C GLY A 94 9.03 -47.98 44.53
N GLY A 95 9.75 -48.36 43.48
CA GLY A 95 10.90 -47.61 42.98
C GLY A 95 10.45 -46.31 42.31
N ILE A 96 11.11 -45.20 42.64
CA ILE A 96 10.76 -43.88 42.14
C ILE A 96 11.80 -43.41 41.12
N VAL A 97 11.33 -42.90 39.99
CA VAL A 97 12.13 -42.20 38.97
C VAL A 97 11.59 -40.78 38.85
N SER A 98 12.48 -39.80 38.97
CA SER A 98 12.16 -38.41 38.66
C SER A 98 12.53 -38.12 37.21
N ILE A 99 11.61 -37.51 36.48
CA ILE A 99 11.79 -37.05 35.10
C ILE A 99 11.75 -35.52 35.16
N ASP A 100 12.89 -34.88 34.97
CA ASP A 100 12.99 -33.42 34.97
C ASP A 100 12.95 -32.90 33.53
N THR A 101 11.95 -32.08 33.23
CA THR A 101 11.75 -31.46 31.90
C THR A 101 12.10 -29.96 31.90
N ASN A 102 12.63 -29.43 33.00
CA ASN A 102 13.11 -28.05 33.05
C ASN A 102 14.31 -27.84 32.12
N ALA A 103 14.40 -26.65 31.52
CA ALA A 103 15.46 -26.34 30.54
C ALA A 103 16.88 -26.58 31.08
N ILE A 104 17.11 -26.28 32.36
CA ILE A 104 18.40 -26.48 33.03
C ILE A 104 18.82 -27.96 33.12
N ALA A 105 17.84 -28.86 33.22
CA ALA A 105 18.07 -30.30 33.34
C ALA A 105 18.19 -31.00 31.97
N ASN A 106 17.83 -30.32 30.88
CA ASN A 106 17.86 -30.87 29.54
C ASN A 106 19.19 -30.54 28.85
N PRO A 107 20.01 -31.55 28.52
CA PRO A 107 21.26 -31.32 27.79
C PRO A 107 21.00 -30.68 26.42
N TYR A 108 21.93 -29.83 26.01
CA TYR A 108 21.91 -29.15 24.73
C TYR A 108 23.08 -29.62 23.86
N ASN A 109 22.81 -29.94 22.60
CA ASN A 109 23.84 -30.26 21.62
C ASN A 109 24.27 -28.98 20.90
N ASN A 110 25.44 -28.47 21.27
CA ASN A 110 26.00 -27.24 20.74
C ASN A 110 26.93 -27.43 19.52
N ALA A 111 27.02 -28.64 18.95
CA ALA A 111 27.98 -28.94 17.89
C ALA A 111 27.83 -28.04 16.64
N THR A 112 26.62 -27.56 16.36
CA THR A 112 26.33 -26.71 15.19
C THR A 112 26.17 -25.24 15.54
N SER A 113 25.68 -24.91 16.74
CA SER A 113 25.29 -23.53 17.08
C SER A 113 26.47 -22.62 17.41
N GLY A 114 27.61 -23.19 17.81
CA GLY A 114 28.77 -22.42 18.27
C GLY A 114 28.60 -21.78 19.65
N LEU A 115 27.48 -22.06 20.34
CA LEU A 115 27.26 -21.64 21.73
C LEU A 115 28.12 -22.47 22.69
N ALA A 116 28.58 -21.87 23.78
CA ALA A 116 29.31 -22.57 24.83
C ALA A 116 28.39 -23.41 25.75
N ALA A 117 27.09 -23.13 25.73
CA ALA A 117 26.07 -23.78 26.54
C ALA A 117 26.06 -25.32 26.48
N MET A 118 25.81 -25.95 27.64
CA MET A 118 25.71 -27.41 27.78
C MET A 118 24.29 -27.91 28.05
N ASN A 119 23.38 -27.03 28.44
CA ASN A 119 21.96 -27.32 28.66
C ASN A 119 21.10 -26.26 27.96
N ILE A 120 19.79 -26.52 27.87
CA ILE A 120 18.86 -25.64 27.17
C ILE A 120 18.77 -24.26 27.84
N GLN A 121 18.84 -24.19 29.18
CA GLN A 121 18.79 -22.92 29.89
C GLN A 121 20.00 -22.04 29.57
N ASP A 122 21.21 -22.60 29.69
CA ASP A 122 22.45 -21.89 29.37
C ASP A 122 22.45 -21.38 27.92
N ALA A 123 21.90 -22.16 26.99
CA ALA A 123 21.84 -21.77 25.58
C ALA A 123 20.90 -20.59 25.35
N ILE A 124 19.76 -20.56 26.07
CA ILE A 124 18.81 -19.45 26.03
C ILE A 124 19.43 -18.20 26.65
N ASP A 125 20.12 -18.33 27.78
CA ASP A 125 20.75 -17.22 28.49
C ASP A 125 21.90 -16.63 27.66
N GLU A 126 22.70 -17.48 27.01
CA GLU A 126 23.78 -17.06 26.10
C GLU A 126 23.21 -16.30 24.89
N LEU A 127 22.15 -16.81 24.25
CA LEU A 127 21.48 -16.11 23.14
C LEU A 127 20.85 -14.78 23.57
N SER A 128 20.24 -14.74 24.76
CA SER A 128 19.69 -13.51 25.33
C SER A 128 20.78 -12.46 25.56
N GLY A 129 21.94 -12.88 26.08
CA GLY A 129 23.11 -12.01 26.26
C GLY A 129 23.63 -11.47 24.93
N LEU A 130 23.77 -12.32 23.92
CA LEU A 130 24.17 -11.94 22.57
C LEU A 130 23.19 -10.94 21.92
N ALA A 131 21.89 -11.19 22.04
CA ALA A 131 20.87 -10.31 21.46
C ALA A 131 20.80 -8.93 22.14
N SER A 132 21.13 -8.85 23.42
CA SER A 132 21.11 -7.58 24.19
C SER A 132 22.16 -6.58 23.72
N ASN A 133 23.23 -7.03 23.06
CA ASN A 133 24.30 -6.17 22.56
C ASN A 133 24.01 -5.57 21.17
N VAL A 134 22.96 -6.06 20.48
CA VAL A 134 22.63 -5.58 19.14
C VAL A 134 21.95 -4.21 19.24
N SER A 135 22.57 -3.19 18.64
CA SER A 135 22.05 -1.82 18.68
C SER A 135 22.36 -1.04 17.41
N LEU A 136 21.57 -0.01 17.15
CA LEU A 136 21.85 1.01 16.15
C LEU A 136 21.65 2.37 16.81
N ILE A 137 22.73 3.15 16.89
CA ILE A 137 22.76 4.45 17.56
C ILE A 137 23.00 5.53 16.50
N ASP A 138 22.15 6.56 16.45
CA ASP A 138 22.41 7.77 15.66
C ASP A 138 23.47 8.63 16.37
N ASN A 139 24.55 8.97 15.66
CA ASN A 139 25.64 9.78 16.18
C ASN A 139 25.36 11.29 16.06
N ALA A 140 24.25 11.69 15.44
CA ALA A 140 23.86 13.08 15.16
C ALA A 140 24.86 13.86 14.29
N ASP A 141 25.75 13.17 13.59
CA ASP A 141 26.74 13.72 12.66
C ASP A 141 26.55 13.21 11.22
N GLY A 142 25.40 12.60 10.92
CA GLY A 142 25.15 11.93 9.64
C GLY A 142 25.70 10.50 9.56
N THR A 143 26.07 9.91 10.69
CA THR A 143 26.46 8.50 10.77
C THR A 143 25.68 7.75 11.84
N TYR A 144 25.59 6.42 11.68
CA TYR A 144 25.01 5.51 12.64
C TYR A 144 26.07 4.52 13.12
N THR A 145 26.08 4.20 14.41
CA THR A 145 26.90 3.14 14.97
C THR A 145 26.04 1.89 15.14
N PHE A 146 26.29 0.88 14.32
CA PHE A 146 25.75 -0.46 14.52
C PHE A 146 26.68 -1.22 15.48
N THR A 147 26.13 -1.85 16.51
CA THR A 147 26.84 -2.80 17.37
C THR A 147 26.22 -4.17 17.17
N ASP A 148 27.03 -5.19 16.87
CA ASP A 148 26.56 -6.56 16.73
C ASP A 148 26.51 -7.32 18.07
N ALA A 149 26.07 -8.57 18.02
CA ALA A 149 25.91 -9.41 19.20
C ALA A 149 27.23 -9.72 19.94
N ALA A 150 28.36 -9.71 19.24
CA ALA A 150 29.70 -9.90 19.80
C ALA A 150 30.28 -8.59 20.37
N GLY A 151 29.56 -7.48 20.25
CA GLY A 151 30.01 -6.15 20.66
C GLY A 151 30.93 -5.48 19.64
N ASN A 152 31.06 -6.02 18.43
CA ASN A 152 31.79 -5.35 17.36
C ASN A 152 30.95 -4.20 16.81
N THR A 153 31.59 -3.04 16.64
CA THR A 153 30.93 -1.84 16.13
C THR A 153 31.30 -1.56 14.68
N VAL A 154 30.32 -1.20 13.86
CA VAL A 154 30.49 -0.71 12.49
C VAL A 154 29.84 0.66 12.39
N THR A 155 30.61 1.66 11.94
CA THR A 155 30.05 2.96 11.58
C THR A 155 29.48 2.88 10.16
N ILE A 156 28.19 3.14 10.05
CA ILE A 156 27.46 3.26 8.80
C ILE A 156 27.35 4.76 8.52
N ALA A 157 28.04 5.24 7.50
CA ALA A 157 27.90 6.62 7.09
C ALA A 157 26.63 6.78 6.24
N ASP A 158 25.76 7.70 6.65
CA ASP A 158 24.74 8.24 5.76
C ASP A 158 25.38 9.39 4.98
N THR A 159 26.07 9.05 3.89
CA THR A 159 26.68 10.06 3.02
C THR A 159 25.67 10.74 2.10
N SER A 160 24.36 10.49 2.26
CA SER A 160 23.32 10.94 1.33
C SER A 160 22.85 12.39 1.54
N ILE A 161 23.71 13.23 2.13
CA ILE A 161 23.39 14.65 2.31
C ILE A 161 23.76 15.40 1.03
N SER A 162 22.77 15.62 0.15
CA SER A 162 22.90 16.62 -0.91
C SER A 162 22.84 18.02 -0.30
N THR A 163 23.51 18.99 -0.92
CA THR A 163 23.47 20.41 -0.50
C THR A 163 22.98 21.30 -1.64
N LEU A 164 22.38 22.43 -1.30
CA LEU A 164 22.04 23.49 -2.23
C LEU A 164 22.58 24.80 -1.65
N ILE A 165 23.55 25.39 -2.34
CA ILE A 165 24.23 26.62 -1.92
C ILE A 165 23.82 27.76 -2.86
N ASP A 166 23.40 28.90 -2.30
CA ASP A 166 23.22 30.15 -3.02
C ASP A 166 24.60 30.80 -3.24
N ASN A 167 24.97 31.02 -4.51
CA ASN A 167 26.26 31.61 -4.87
C ASN A 167 26.24 33.15 -4.84
N THR A 168 25.09 33.77 -4.54
CA THR A 168 24.89 35.23 -4.48
C THR A 168 25.08 35.98 -5.81
N ASP A 169 25.16 35.25 -6.92
CA ASP A 169 25.30 35.77 -8.28
C ASP A 169 24.13 35.38 -9.20
N GLY A 170 23.02 34.92 -8.61
CA GLY A 170 21.85 34.41 -9.36
C GLY A 170 21.97 32.95 -9.77
N THR A 171 23.01 32.24 -9.34
CA THR A 171 23.16 30.80 -9.53
C THR A 171 23.11 30.05 -8.19
N TYR A 172 22.69 28.79 -8.23
CA TYR A 172 22.73 27.86 -7.10
C TYR A 172 23.59 26.65 -7.44
N THR A 173 24.44 26.24 -6.50
CA THR A 173 25.24 25.01 -6.63
C THR A 173 24.53 23.88 -5.88
N TYR A 174 23.92 22.96 -6.63
CA TYR A 174 23.49 21.67 -6.08
C TYR A 174 24.67 20.71 -6.06
N THR A 175 24.98 20.10 -4.92
CA THR A 175 25.98 19.02 -4.80
C THR A 175 25.26 17.75 -4.38
N ASP A 176 25.36 16.69 -5.20
CA ASP A 176 24.76 15.38 -4.90
C ASP A 176 25.57 14.60 -3.85
N GLU A 177 25.06 13.44 -3.44
CA GLU A 177 25.69 12.54 -2.47
C GLU A 177 27.04 11.93 -2.92
N LEU A 178 27.34 12.01 -4.21
CA LEU A 178 28.60 11.58 -4.80
C LEU A 178 29.60 12.74 -4.96
N GLY A 179 29.20 13.96 -4.57
CA GLY A 179 29.99 15.18 -4.72
C GLY A 179 29.94 15.80 -6.11
N ASN A 180 29.09 15.30 -7.03
CA ASN A 180 28.92 15.93 -8.33
C ASN A 180 28.11 17.21 -8.18
N GLN A 181 28.52 18.25 -8.92
CA GLN A 181 27.87 19.54 -8.88
C GLN A 181 27.03 19.79 -10.12
N THR A 182 25.83 20.30 -9.90
CA THR A 182 24.97 20.88 -10.93
C THR A 182 24.77 22.35 -10.60
N ILE A 183 25.14 23.22 -11.54
CA ILE A 183 24.87 24.66 -11.43
C ILE A 183 23.48 24.90 -12.00
N ILE A 184 22.59 25.41 -11.15
CA ILE A 184 21.27 25.87 -11.53
C ILE A 184 21.39 27.38 -11.71
N ASP A 185 21.45 27.81 -12.96
CA ASP A 185 21.50 29.23 -13.31
C ASP A 185 20.07 29.78 -13.40
N THR A 186 19.77 30.81 -12.62
CA THR A 186 18.48 31.51 -12.68
C THR A 186 18.61 32.94 -13.21
N SER A 187 19.81 33.35 -13.62
CA SER A 187 20.09 34.70 -14.15
C SER A 187 19.38 34.99 -15.48
N PHE A 188 18.99 33.95 -16.22
CA PHE A 188 18.25 34.10 -17.48
C PHE A 188 16.74 34.21 -17.30
N ILE A 189 16.22 34.06 -16.07
CA ILE A 189 14.78 34.12 -15.82
C ILE A 189 14.37 35.58 -15.69
N GLU A 190 14.07 36.19 -16.83
CA GLU A 190 13.54 37.54 -16.92
C GLU A 190 12.06 37.58 -16.48
N SER A 191 11.69 38.57 -15.67
CA SER A 191 10.32 38.82 -15.26
C SER A 191 9.84 40.16 -15.80
N LEU A 192 8.73 40.16 -16.54
CA LEU A 192 8.13 41.38 -17.07
C LEU A 192 7.56 42.22 -15.91
N THR A 193 8.22 43.32 -15.56
CA THR A 193 7.78 44.19 -14.45
C THR A 193 6.60 45.06 -14.87
N SER A 194 6.60 45.58 -16.11
CA SER A 194 5.49 46.37 -16.62
C SER A 194 5.39 46.31 -18.15
N LEU A 195 4.17 46.53 -18.67
CA LEU A 195 3.90 46.70 -20.10
C LEU A 195 2.89 47.83 -20.28
N GLY A 196 3.26 48.83 -21.08
CA GLY A 196 2.41 50.00 -21.33
C GLY A 196 2.76 50.70 -22.63
N LEU A 197 1.95 51.69 -23.00
CA LEU A 197 2.32 52.63 -24.06
C LEU A 197 3.35 53.62 -23.53
N ASN A 198 4.30 54.01 -24.38
CA ASN A 198 5.23 55.08 -24.07
C ASN A 198 4.50 56.44 -23.94
N ALA A 199 5.21 57.46 -23.44
CA ALA A 199 4.64 58.78 -23.20
C ALA A 199 4.04 59.44 -24.47
N SER A 200 4.58 59.11 -25.65
CA SER A 200 4.09 59.59 -26.94
C SER A 200 2.96 58.74 -27.55
N GLN A 201 2.59 57.62 -26.92
CA GLN A 201 1.61 56.65 -27.41
C GLN A 201 1.94 56.05 -28.79
N THR A 202 3.21 56.07 -29.19
CA THR A 202 3.70 55.58 -30.49
C THR A 202 4.48 54.27 -30.41
N GLY A 203 4.78 53.81 -29.19
CA GLY A 203 5.47 52.54 -28.94
C GLY A 203 4.93 51.84 -27.71
N LEU A 204 5.12 50.52 -27.64
CA LEU A 204 4.98 49.77 -26.40
C LEU A 204 6.31 49.78 -25.67
N GLU A 205 6.29 50.16 -24.41
CA GLU A 205 7.42 50.04 -23.50
C GLU A 205 7.16 48.90 -22.53
N TYR A 206 8.14 48.02 -22.39
CA TYR A 206 8.21 47.14 -21.25
C TYR A 206 9.48 47.40 -20.45
N THR A 207 9.37 47.17 -19.14
CA THR A 207 10.49 47.27 -18.20
C THR A 207 10.77 45.88 -17.66
N ASP A 208 12.00 45.42 -17.77
CA ASP A 208 12.45 44.17 -17.14
C ASP A 208 12.69 44.35 -15.62
N GLU A 209 13.19 43.32 -14.95
CA GLU A 209 13.55 43.34 -13.53
C GLU A 209 14.78 44.18 -13.20
N ASP A 210 15.66 44.43 -14.18
CA ASP A 210 16.83 45.30 -14.06
C ASP A 210 16.47 46.78 -14.24
N GLY A 211 15.22 47.07 -14.57
CA GLY A 211 14.73 48.43 -14.81
C GLY A 211 15.07 48.96 -16.20
N VAL A 212 15.55 48.10 -17.12
CA VAL A 212 15.83 48.47 -18.50
C VAL A 212 14.51 48.56 -19.26
N ILE A 213 14.32 49.68 -19.94
CA ILE A 213 13.13 49.93 -20.76
C ILE A 213 13.45 49.54 -22.20
N THR A 214 12.66 48.62 -22.75
CA THR A 214 12.68 48.28 -24.17
C THR A 214 11.46 48.84 -24.86
N THR A 215 11.68 49.63 -25.92
CA THR A 215 10.61 50.23 -26.72
C THR A 215 10.41 49.45 -28.03
N LEU A 216 9.23 48.89 -28.24
CA LEU A 216 8.77 48.38 -29.53
C LEU A 216 8.05 49.50 -30.28
N ASP A 217 8.68 49.99 -31.34
CA ASP A 217 8.12 51.03 -32.21
C ASP A 217 6.91 50.49 -32.99
N LEU A 218 5.72 51.07 -32.73
CA LEU A 218 4.49 50.70 -33.42
C LEU A 218 4.24 51.51 -34.68
N THR A 219 5.05 52.52 -35.00
CA THR A 219 4.81 53.43 -36.12
C THR A 219 4.69 52.68 -37.45
N THR A 220 5.51 51.66 -37.69
CA THR A 220 5.48 50.87 -38.92
C THR A 220 4.24 49.96 -38.97
N ILE A 221 3.84 49.40 -37.83
CA ILE A 221 2.65 48.53 -37.72
C ILE A 221 1.38 49.35 -37.93
N VAL A 222 1.30 50.53 -37.30
CA VAL A 222 0.16 51.45 -37.42
C VAL A 222 0.05 51.95 -38.86
N GLN A 223 1.13 52.41 -39.49
CA GLN A 223 1.11 52.86 -40.90
C GLN A 223 0.65 51.77 -41.87
N ASN A 224 1.03 50.50 -41.65
CA ASN A 224 0.57 49.39 -42.49
C ASN A 224 -0.94 49.11 -42.37
N LEU A 225 -1.58 49.53 -41.28
CA LEU A 225 -3.00 49.32 -41.00
C LEU A 225 -3.85 50.58 -41.22
N GLU A 226 -3.23 51.73 -41.50
CA GLU A 226 -3.95 52.95 -41.85
C GLU A 226 -4.66 52.79 -43.20
N THR A 227 -5.92 53.20 -43.24
CA THR A 227 -6.79 53.08 -44.42
C THR A 227 -6.98 54.48 -45.00
N ILE A 228 -6.38 54.78 -46.16
CA ILE A 228 -6.46 56.09 -46.81
C ILE A 228 -7.71 56.13 -47.70
N THR A 229 -8.66 57.01 -47.39
CA THR A 229 -9.74 57.42 -48.31
C THR A 229 -9.45 58.81 -48.86
N THR A 230 -9.81 59.08 -50.11
CA THR A 230 -9.65 60.42 -50.71
C THR A 230 -10.94 60.87 -51.37
N LEU A 231 -11.26 62.16 -51.29
CA LEU A 231 -12.31 62.79 -52.06
C LEU A 231 -11.70 63.97 -52.83
N VAL A 232 -11.77 63.91 -54.16
CA VAL A 232 -11.18 64.92 -55.06
C VAL A 232 -12.30 65.60 -55.83
N ASP A 233 -12.34 66.94 -55.81
CA ASP A 233 -13.19 67.73 -56.69
C ASP A 233 -12.54 67.79 -58.09
N ASN A 234 -13.27 67.34 -59.12
CA ASN A 234 -12.77 67.33 -60.49
C ASN A 234 -12.96 68.68 -61.20
N THR A 235 -13.54 69.68 -60.53
CA THR A 235 -13.79 71.05 -61.02
C THR A 235 -14.73 71.15 -62.22
N ASP A 236 -15.42 70.06 -62.54
CA ASP A 236 -16.37 69.92 -63.64
C ASP A 236 -17.78 69.53 -63.16
N GLY A 237 -18.06 69.67 -61.86
CA GLY A 237 -19.32 69.26 -61.24
C GLY A 237 -19.36 67.78 -60.82
N THR A 238 -18.25 67.06 -60.92
CA THR A 238 -18.09 65.70 -60.40
C THR A 238 -17.05 65.62 -59.28
N PHE A 239 -17.18 64.63 -58.39
CA PHE A 239 -16.20 64.30 -57.36
C PHE A 239 -15.72 62.87 -57.53
N THR A 240 -14.43 62.62 -57.30
CA THR A 240 -13.85 61.27 -57.27
C THR A 240 -13.61 60.85 -55.82
N TYR A 241 -14.42 59.93 -55.31
CA TYR A 241 -14.16 59.24 -54.05
C TYR A 241 -13.32 57.99 -54.32
N THR A 242 -12.16 57.84 -53.68
CA THR A 242 -11.36 56.61 -53.74
C THR A 242 -11.37 55.95 -52.37
N ASN A 243 -11.88 54.72 -52.31
CA ASN A 243 -11.89 53.94 -51.07
C ASN A 243 -10.52 53.33 -50.77
N GLU A 244 -10.44 52.59 -49.66
CA GLU A 244 -9.18 52.09 -49.11
C GLU A 244 -8.65 50.87 -49.89
N ALA A 245 -9.47 50.32 -50.79
CA ALA A 245 -9.05 49.36 -51.81
C ALA A 245 -8.51 50.02 -53.08
N GLY A 246 -8.40 51.36 -53.11
CA GLY A 246 -7.94 52.12 -54.27
C GLY A 246 -8.96 52.19 -55.41
N THR A 247 -10.22 51.84 -55.16
CA THR A 247 -11.28 51.87 -56.19
C THR A 247 -11.89 53.27 -56.27
N PRO A 248 -11.77 53.98 -57.40
CA PRO A 248 -12.42 55.27 -57.58
C PRO A 248 -13.91 55.08 -57.92
N VAL A 249 -14.74 55.93 -57.34
CA VAL A 249 -16.17 56.09 -57.62
C VAL A 249 -16.40 57.56 -57.95
N THR A 250 -16.95 57.82 -59.14
CA THR A 250 -17.33 59.16 -59.55
C THR A 250 -18.74 59.47 -59.05
N ILE A 251 -18.87 60.57 -58.33
CA ILE A 251 -20.14 61.15 -57.89
C ILE A 251 -20.39 62.34 -58.82
N ASP A 252 -21.35 62.20 -59.72
CA ASP A 252 -21.72 63.25 -60.67
C ASP A 252 -22.89 64.07 -60.13
N THR A 253 -22.69 65.36 -59.95
CA THR A 253 -23.74 66.29 -59.49
C THR A 253 -24.38 67.08 -60.64
N ASN A 254 -23.83 67.01 -61.86
CA ASN A 254 -24.43 67.60 -63.04
C ASN A 254 -25.67 66.82 -63.51
N ALA A 255 -25.70 65.51 -63.25
CA ALA A 255 -26.86 64.65 -63.55
C ALA A 255 -28.03 64.82 -62.55
N ALA A 256 -27.90 65.71 -61.57
CA ALA A 256 -28.98 65.99 -60.62
C ALA A 256 -29.92 67.05 -61.21
N GLU A 257 -31.09 66.63 -61.68
CA GLU A 257 -32.05 67.57 -62.27
C GLU A 257 -32.75 68.42 -61.21
N THR A 258 -32.91 69.72 -61.48
CA THR A 258 -33.53 70.67 -60.55
C THR A 258 -34.43 71.68 -61.27
N LEU A 259 -35.69 71.81 -60.82
CA LEU A 259 -36.62 72.81 -61.35
C LEU A 259 -36.06 74.24 -61.21
N THR A 260 -35.76 74.89 -62.33
CA THR A 260 -35.16 76.23 -62.34
C THR A 260 -36.20 77.33 -62.20
N THR A 261 -37.29 77.30 -62.98
CA THR A 261 -38.44 78.20 -62.75
C THR A 261 -39.77 77.58 -63.17
N LEU A 262 -40.84 77.97 -62.49
CA LEU A 262 -42.21 77.61 -62.84
C LEU A 262 -43.09 78.85 -62.73
N VAL A 263 -43.56 79.36 -63.87
CA VAL A 263 -44.27 80.65 -63.93
C VAL A 263 -45.55 80.49 -64.74
N LEU A 264 -46.65 81.11 -64.29
CA LEU A 264 -47.87 81.21 -65.09
C LEU A 264 -47.61 82.19 -66.24
N ASN A 265 -47.86 81.75 -67.48
CA ASN A 265 -47.60 82.56 -68.66
C ASN A 265 -48.49 83.82 -68.72
N ALA A 266 -48.13 84.78 -69.57
CA ALA A 266 -48.79 86.09 -69.62
C ALA A 266 -50.26 86.06 -70.09
N ASP A 267 -50.74 84.92 -70.60
CA ASP A 267 -52.15 84.71 -70.96
C ASP A 267 -52.97 84.01 -69.85
N ASP A 268 -52.34 83.70 -68.72
CA ASP A 268 -52.89 83.03 -67.54
C ASP A 268 -53.49 81.62 -67.81
N THR A 269 -53.18 80.99 -68.95
CA THR A 269 -53.75 79.67 -69.33
C THR A 269 -52.77 78.49 -69.30
N ASN A 270 -51.47 78.74 -69.19
CA ASN A 270 -50.45 77.69 -69.14
C ASN A 270 -49.39 77.99 -68.06
N LEU A 271 -48.82 76.94 -67.46
CA LEU A 271 -47.57 77.08 -66.70
C LEU A 271 -46.39 76.82 -67.63
N ASP A 272 -45.46 77.77 -67.69
CA ASP A 272 -44.15 77.57 -68.30
C ASP A 272 -43.20 76.98 -67.24
N TYR A 273 -42.86 75.71 -67.43
CA TYR A 273 -41.78 75.02 -66.72
C TYR A 273 -40.49 75.25 -67.48
N THR A 274 -39.47 75.81 -66.85
CA THR A 274 -38.11 75.88 -67.41
C THR A 274 -37.17 75.04 -66.57
N ASP A 275 -36.57 74.02 -67.18
CA ASP A 275 -35.53 73.19 -66.57
C ASP A 275 -34.19 73.92 -66.43
N GLU A 276 -33.22 73.28 -65.79
CA GLU A 276 -31.83 73.74 -65.66
C GLU A 276 -31.09 73.91 -67.00
N ASP A 277 -31.54 73.23 -68.04
CA ASP A 277 -31.03 73.39 -69.41
C ASP A 277 -31.64 74.61 -70.13
N GLY A 278 -32.57 75.31 -69.47
CA GLY A 278 -33.26 76.49 -70.01
C GLY A 278 -34.34 76.15 -71.04
N VAL A 279 -34.73 74.87 -71.15
CA VAL A 279 -35.80 74.43 -72.03
C VAL A 279 -37.14 74.66 -71.35
N THR A 280 -37.97 75.50 -71.97
CA THR A 280 -39.32 75.73 -71.48
C THR A 280 -40.29 74.69 -72.05
N THR A 281 -40.90 73.90 -71.18
CA THR A 281 -42.05 73.05 -71.51
C THR A 281 -43.32 73.72 -71.01
N GLN A 282 -44.28 73.90 -71.91
CA GLN A 282 -45.54 74.55 -71.58
C GLN A 282 -46.58 73.51 -71.19
N LEU A 283 -47.10 73.62 -69.96
CA LEU A 283 -48.14 72.76 -69.42
C LEU A 283 -49.50 73.46 -69.62
N ASP A 284 -50.22 73.00 -70.63
CA ASP A 284 -51.51 73.57 -71.03
C ASP A 284 -52.67 73.07 -70.17
N PHE A 285 -53.34 73.99 -69.47
CA PHE A 285 -54.49 73.71 -68.63
C PHE A 285 -55.83 73.87 -69.34
N THR A 286 -55.86 74.27 -70.61
CA THR A 286 -57.11 74.45 -71.38
C THR A 286 -57.86 73.14 -71.60
N ALA A 287 -57.20 71.99 -71.46
CA ALA A 287 -57.82 70.67 -71.47
C ALA A 287 -58.36 70.21 -70.09
N LEU A 288 -58.19 71.01 -69.03
CA LEU A 288 -58.62 70.70 -67.66
C LEU A 288 -59.88 71.47 -67.22
N VAL A 289 -60.54 72.16 -68.16
CA VAL A 289 -61.86 72.81 -68.00
C VAL A 289 -62.86 72.25 -69.00
#